data_AF-A0A534N8I0-F1
#
_entry.id   AF-A0A534N8I0-F1
#
_cell.length_a   1.000
_cell.length_b   1.000
_cell.length_c   1.000
_cell.angle_alpha   90.00
_cell.angle_beta   90.00
_cell.angle_gamma   90.00
#
_symmetry.space_group_name_H-M   'P 1'
#
loop_
_entity.id
_entity.type
_entity.pdbx_description
1 polymer ?
#
loop_
_entity_poly.entity_id
_entity_poly.type
_entity_poly.pdbx_seq_one_letter_code
_entity_poly.pdbx_strand_id
1 'polypeptide(L)' 'MARRSAIFILPVLALTLWWVLRLPAGHTAKPGQAAPEFSSGPWINSEPLAITDLRGKVVLVEFWTYG' A
#
# COMPACT_ATOMS: atom_id res chain seq x y z
N MET A 1 -36.43 -29.31 -1.96
CA MET A 1 -35.33 -29.35 -0.96
C MET A 1 -34.15 -28.43 -1.28
N ALA A 2 -33.92 -28.02 -2.54
CA ALA A 2 -32.75 -27.20 -2.95
C ALA A 2 -32.80 -25.68 -2.65
N ARG A 3 -33.91 -25.14 -2.15
CA ARG A 3 -34.12 -23.68 -2.00
C ARG A 3 -33.55 -23.06 -0.71
N ARG A 4 -33.29 -23.86 0.33
CA ARG A 4 -32.83 -23.34 1.64
C ARG A 4 -31.30 -23.12 1.67
N SER A 5 -30.56 -23.87 0.86
CA SER A 5 -29.10 -23.80 0.78
C SER A 5 -28.59 -22.51 0.11
N ALA A 6 -29.34 -21.98 -0.88
CA ALA A 6 -28.95 -20.77 -1.62
C ALA A 6 -28.95 -19.49 -0.75
N ILE A 7 -29.76 -19.45 0.31
CA ILE A 7 -29.91 -18.28 1.18
C ILE A 7 -28.66 -18.04 2.04
N PHE A 8 -27.91 -19.09 2.38
CA PHE A 8 -26.66 -18.97 3.14
C PHE A 8 -25.43 -18.81 2.25
N ILE A 9 -25.50 -19.24 1.00
CA ILE A 9 -24.38 -19.18 0.05
C ILE A 9 -24.19 -17.76 -0.51
N LEU A 10 -25.28 -17.06 -0.82
CA LEU A 10 -25.25 -15.69 -1.35
C LEU A 10 -24.59 -14.65 -0.42
N PRO A 11 -24.91 -14.58 0.89
CA PRO A 11 -24.27 -13.62 1.78
C PRO A 11 -22.79 -13.94 2.00
N VAL A 12 -22.41 -15.23 2.05
CA VAL A 12 -21.00 -15.64 2.14
C VAL A 12 -20.24 -15.24 0.88
N LEU A 13 -20.79 -15.48 -0.31
CA LEU A 13 -20.22 -15.02 -1.58
C LEU A 13 -20.11 -13.50 -1.66
N ALA A 14 -21.12 -12.78 -1.17
CA ALA A 14 -21.07 -11.32 -1.13
C ALA A 14 -19.99 -10.82 -0.16
N LEU A 15 -19.81 -11.47 0.98
CA LEU A 15 -18.79 -11.13 1.96
C LEU A 15 -17.37 -11.40 1.44
N THR A 16 -17.16 -12.55 0.80
CA THR A 16 -15.86 -12.90 0.21
C THR A 16 -15.54 -11.98 -0.97
N LEU A 17 -16.51 -11.68 -1.82
CA LEU A 17 -16.34 -10.73 -2.92
C LEU A 17 -16.03 -9.32 -2.40
N TRP A 18 -16.73 -8.87 -1.36
CA TRP A 18 -16.47 -7.58 -0.72
C TRP A 18 -15.06 -7.50 -0.12
N TRP A 19 -14.58 -8.59 0.47
CA TRP A 19 -13.21 -8.67 1.01
C TRP A 19 -12.16 -8.63 -0.11
N VAL A 20 -12.35 -9.39 -1.19
CA VAL A 20 -11.43 -9.42 -2.34
C VAL A 20 -11.38 -8.07 -3.07
N LEU A 21 -12.52 -7.38 -3.22
CA LEU A 21 -12.59 -6.06 -3.85
C LEU A 21 -11.92 -4.94 -3.03
N ARG A 22 -11.58 -5.20 -1.75
CA ARG A 22 -10.88 -4.26 -0.87
C ARG A 22 -9.36 -4.46 -0.82
N LEU A 23 -8.81 -5.40 -1.59
CA LEU A 23 -7.37 -5.58 -1.62
C LEU A 23 -6.70 -4.28 -2.09
N PRO A 24 -5.70 -3.77 -1.36
CA PRO A 24 -4.99 -2.56 -1.77
C PRO A 24 -4.31 -2.83 -3.11
N ALA A 25 -4.64 -2.03 -4.13
CA ALA A 25 -3.87 -2.01 -5.36
C ALA A 25 -2.44 -1.57 -5.03
N GLY A 26 -1.44 -2.27 -5.56
CA GLY A 26 -0.04 -1.90 -5.38
C GLY A 26 0.20 -0.45 -5.81
N HIS A 27 1.01 0.29 -5.05
CA HIS A 27 1.38 1.65 -5.39
C HIS A 27 2.51 1.62 -6.43
N THR A 28 2.16 1.71 -7.71
CA THR A 28 3.16 1.89 -8.77
C THR A 28 3.53 3.36 -8.88
N ALA A 29 4.79 3.69 -8.63
CA ALA A 29 5.31 5.04 -8.90
C ALA A 29 5.18 5.38 -10.39
N LYS A 30 4.63 6.56 -10.69
CA LYS A 30 4.46 7.04 -12.07
C LYS A 30 5.46 8.15 -12.37
N PRO A 31 6.11 8.17 -13.55
CA PRO A 31 6.95 9.29 -13.94
C PRO A 31 6.19 10.62 -13.85
N GLY A 32 6.82 11.65 -13.29
CA GLY A 32 6.22 12.97 -13.08
C GLY A 32 5.30 13.08 -11.87
N GLN A 33 4.97 11.98 -11.19
CA GLN A 33 4.29 12.05 -9.89
C GLN A 33 5.29 12.51 -8.83
N ALA A 34 4.91 13.52 -8.05
CA ALA A 34 5.70 13.96 -6.91
C ALA A 34 5.83 12.83 -5.89
N ALA A 35 7.04 12.63 -5.37
CA ALA A 35 7.28 11.69 -4.28
C ALA A 35 6.55 12.19 -3.01
N PRO A 36 5.89 11.29 -2.25
CA PRO A 36 5.36 11.62 -0.94
C PRO A 36 6.50 11.90 0.05
N GLU A 37 6.18 12.63 1.13
CA GLU A 37 7.15 12.91 2.20
C GLU A 37 7.53 11.64 2.97
N PHE A 38 8.74 11.63 3.54
CA PHE A 38 9.15 10.53 4.41
C PHE A 38 8.34 10.51 5.72
N SER A 39 8.01 9.32 6.22
CA SER A 39 7.36 9.19 7.52
C SER A 39 8.33 9.49 8.66
N SER A 40 7.81 9.99 9.78
CA SER A 40 8.58 10.17 11.00
C SER A 40 9.08 8.84 11.57
N GLY A 41 10.30 8.80 12.10
CA GLY A 41 10.90 7.61 12.70
C GLY A 41 12.36 7.83 13.08
N PRO A 42 13.02 6.82 13.68
CA PRO A 42 14.45 6.88 13.96
C PRO A 42 15.26 6.85 12.66
N TRP A 43 16.21 7.76 12.54
CA TRP A 43 17.16 7.81 11.43
C TRP A 43 18.51 7.23 11.87
N ILE A 44 19.19 6.57 10.94
CA ILE A 44 20.55 6.07 11.11
C ILE A 44 21.44 6.72 10.04
N ASN A 45 22.71 6.98 10.37
CA ASN A 45 23.72 7.59 9.49
C ASN A 45 23.46 9.04 9.05
N SER A 46 22.35 9.66 9.45
CA SER A 46 22.06 11.07 9.20
C SER A 46 21.04 11.63 10.20
N GLU A 47 20.91 12.95 10.22
CA GLU A 47 19.69 13.61 10.67
C GLU A 47 18.51 13.28 9.71
N PRO A 48 17.25 13.52 10.13
CA PRO A 48 16.09 13.34 9.25
C PRO A 48 16.21 14.13 7.95
N LEU A 49 15.88 13.49 6.83
CA LEU A 49 15.83 14.13 5.52
C LEU A 49 14.40 14.49 5.13
N ALA A 50 14.22 15.59 4.41
CA ALA A 50 12.97 15.96 3.75
C ALA A 50 13.10 15.85 2.23
N ILE A 51 12.03 15.45 1.54
CA ILE A 51 12.00 15.34 0.08
C ILE A 51 12.31 16.69 -0.60
N THR A 52 11.97 17.81 0.03
CA THR A 52 12.29 19.15 -0.47
C THR A 52 13.78 19.42 -0.57
N ASP A 53 14.57 18.89 0.37
CA ASP A 53 16.00 19.15 0.47
C ASP A 53 16.80 18.28 -0.52
N LEU A 54 16.17 17.24 -1.05
CA LEU A 54 16.74 16.30 -2.02
C LEU A 54 16.47 16.68 -3.48
N ARG A 55 15.76 17.79 -3.73
CA ARG A 55 15.49 18.29 -5.09
C ARG A 55 16.80 18.45 -5.87
N GLY A 56 16.76 18.07 -7.15
CA GLY A 56 17.92 18.12 -8.05
C GLY A 56 18.88 16.92 -7.92
N LYS A 57 18.60 15.96 -7.02
CA LYS A 57 19.31 14.69 -6.92
C LYS A 57 18.44 13.56 -7.48
N VAL A 58 19.08 12.53 -8.01
CA VAL A 58 18.44 11.24 -8.25
C VAL A 58 18.50 10.45 -6.95
N VAL A 59 17.34 10.11 -6.38
CA VAL A 59 17.21 9.45 -5.08
C VAL A 59 16.58 8.08 -5.28
N LEU A 60 17.19 7.04 -4.69
CA LEU A 60 16.65 5.69 -4.62
C LEU A 60 16.03 5.48 -3.23
N VAL A 61 14.79 4.99 -3.19
CA VAL A 61 14.13 4.56 -1.96
C VAL A 61 13.90 3.06 -2.04
N GLU A 62 14.44 2.32 -1.07
CA GLU A 62 14.31 0.88 -0.98
C GLU A 62 13.66 0.52 0.36
N PHE A 63 12.56 -0.25 0.30
CA PHE A 63 11.89 -0.78 1.48
C PHE A 63 12.45 -2.17 1.80
N TRP A 64 13.08 -2.32 2.96
CA TRP A 64 13.74 -3.57 3.38
C TRP A 64 13.50 -3.86 4.87
N THR A 65 13.79 -5.10 5.27
CA THR A 65 13.81 -5.55 6.67
C THR A 65 15.05 -6.44 6.89
N TYR A 66 15.43 -6.70 8.14
CA TYR A 66 16.64 -7.45 8.48
C TYR A 66 16.65 -8.94 8.09
N GLY A 67 15.49 -9.49 7.69
CA GLY A 67 15.30 -10.92 7.38
C GLY A 67 14.15 -11.52 8.17
#